data_AF-A0A928UCB2-F1
#
_entry.id   AF-A0A928UCB2-F1
#
_cell.length_a   1.000
_cell.length_b   1.000
_cell.length_c   1.000
_cell.angle_alpha   90.00
_cell.angle_beta   90.00
_cell.angle_gamma   90.00
#
_symmetry.space_group_name_H-M   'P 1'
#
loop_
_entity.id
_entity.type
_entity.pdbx_description
1 polymer ?
#
loop_
_entity_poly.entity_id
_entity_poly.type
_entity_poly.pdbx_seq_one_letter_code
_entity_poly.pdbx_strand_id
1 'polypeptide(L)' 'METKDAIYLIETKKEADIESEDVQGKAQAALEYCKVATDFTISNGGKPWKYVLIPHNAVMVNMSFEHLTKSFEHKN' A
#
# COMPACT_ATOMS: atom_id res chain seq x y z
N MET A 1 -8.38 -1.66 -1.19
CA MET A 1 -9.02 -2.99 -1.05
C MET A 1 -9.18 -3.31 0.42
N GLU A 2 -10.35 -3.77 0.85
CA GLU A 2 -10.59 -4.12 2.26
C GLU A 2 -10.59 -5.64 2.44
N THR A 3 -9.97 -6.11 3.53
CA THR A 3 -9.93 -7.53 3.94
C THR A 3 -10.52 -7.68 5.34
N LYS A 4 -10.47 -8.89 5.90
CA LYS A 4 -10.84 -9.10 7.32
C LYS A 4 -9.90 -8.35 8.26
N ASP A 5 -8.62 -8.25 7.92
CA ASP A 5 -7.56 -7.81 8.83
C ASP A 5 -7.17 -6.33 8.65
N ALA A 6 -7.24 -5.81 7.42
CA ALA A 6 -6.80 -4.46 7.09
C ALA A 6 -7.48 -3.87 5.85
N ILE A 7 -7.40 -2.54 5.73
CA ILE A 7 -7.72 -1.78 4.52
C ILE A 7 -6.40 -1.41 3.82
N TYR A 8 -6.31 -1.70 2.53
CA TYR A 8 -5.11 -1.47 1.73
C TYR A 8 -5.31 -0.33 0.73
N LEU A 9 -4.46 0.69 0.82
CA LEU A 9 -4.25 1.67 -0.23
C LEU A 9 -3.15 1.14 -1.16
N ILE A 10 -3.49 0.92 -2.44
CA ILE A 10 -2.60 0.24 -3.38
C ILE A 10 -2.35 1.14 -4.57
N GLU A 11 -1.07 1.31 -4.91
CA GLU A 11 -0.62 2.02 -6.09
C GLU A 11 0.20 1.07 -6.96
N THR A 12 -0.12 0.98 -8.25
CA THR A 12 0.69 0.26 -9.23
C THR A 12 1.47 1.25 -10.06
N LYS A 13 2.79 1.05 -10.20
CA LYS A 13 3.65 1.98 -10.94
C LYS A 13 4.59 1.28 -11.92
N LYS A 14 5.05 2.02 -12.93
CA LYS A 14 6.11 1.55 -13.82
C LYS A 14 7.34 1.18 -12.98
N GLU A 15 7.90 0.00 -13.20
CA GLU A 15 8.99 -0.53 -12.36
C GLU A 15 10.21 0.40 -12.36
N ALA A 16 10.60 0.88 -13.53
CA ALA A 16 11.68 1.86 -13.69
C ALA A 16 11.43 3.21 -12.99
N ASP A 17 10.19 3.53 -12.65
CA ASP A 17 9.84 4.80 -12.01
C ASP A 17 9.66 4.65 -10.48
N ILE A 18 9.73 3.43 -9.93
CA ILE A 18 9.48 3.18 -8.49
C ILE A 18 10.41 4.03 -7.62
N GLU A 19 11.69 4.11 -7.96
CA GLU A 19 12.70 4.86 -7.21
C GLU A 19 12.76 6.35 -7.60
N SER A 20 11.88 6.82 -8.48
CA SER A 20 11.86 8.23 -8.88
C SER A 20 11.37 9.12 -7.74
N GLU A 21 11.93 10.34 -7.65
CA GLU A 21 11.55 11.31 -6.61
C GLU A 21 10.05 11.62 -6.59
N ASP A 22 9.39 11.70 -7.76
CA ASP A 22 7.94 11.92 -7.85
C ASP A 22 7.15 10.77 -7.23
N VAL A 23 7.55 9.53 -7.50
CA VAL A 23 6.87 8.34 -6.97
C VAL A 23 7.14 8.20 -5.47
N GLN A 24 8.37 8.39 -5.02
CA GLN A 24 8.71 8.33 -3.59
C GLN A 24 8.05 9.47 -2.80
N GLY A 25 7.94 10.68 -3.37
CA GLY A 25 7.21 11.78 -2.75
C GLY A 25 5.72 11.47 -2.53
N LYS A 26 5.09 10.80 -3.51
CA LYS A 26 3.70 10.33 -3.39
C LYS A 26 3.57 9.17 -2.41
N ALA A 27 4.52 8.24 -2.41
CA ALA A 27 4.57 7.13 -1.46
C ALA A 27 4.63 7.63 -0.01
N GLN A 28 5.43 8.67 0.27
CA GLN A 28 5.50 9.27 1.60
C GLN A 28 4.17 9.90 2.02
N ALA A 29 3.49 10.60 1.11
CA ALA A 29 2.16 11.16 1.38
C ALA A 29 1.12 10.06 1.64
N ALA A 30 1.19 8.94 0.91
CA ALA A 30 0.32 7.79 1.11
C ALA A 30 0.57 7.08 2.44
N LEU A 31 1.83 7.00 2.89
CA LEU A 31 2.21 6.48 4.21
C LEU A 31 1.62 7.34 5.34
N GLU A 32 1.76 8.66 5.27
CA GLU A 32 1.19 9.56 6.28
C GLU A 32 -0.35 9.48 6.30
N TYR A 33 -0.98 9.38 5.12
CA TYR A 33 -2.41 9.15 5.03
C TYR A 33 -2.81 7.86 5.74
N CYS A 34 -2.14 6.74 5.46
CA CYS A 34 -2.46 5.45 6.09
C CYS A 34 -2.25 5.49 7.60
N LYS A 35 -1.27 6.23 8.10
CA LYS A 35 -1.06 6.44 9.53
C LYS A 35 -2.25 7.17 10.16
N VAL A 36 -2.61 8.36 9.65
CA VAL A 36 -3.74 9.14 10.19
C VAL A 36 -5.06 8.37 10.07
N ALA A 37 -5.27 7.69 8.95
CA ALA A 37 -6.45 6.85 8.73
C ALA A 37 -6.50 5.67 9.70
N THR A 38 -5.36 5.03 9.98
CA THR A 38 -5.25 3.97 11.00
C THR A 38 -5.60 4.50 12.38
N ASP A 39 -5.01 5.62 12.79
CA ASP A 39 -5.27 6.21 14.11
C ASP A 39 -6.76 6.52 14.30
N PHE A 40 -7.39 7.11 13.30
CA PHE A 40 -8.83 7.37 13.32
C PHE A 40 -9.64 6.07 13.36
N THR A 41 -9.40 5.14 12.45
CA THR A 41 -10.21 3.91 12.34
C THR A 41 -10.06 3.01 13.56
N ILE A 42 -8.85 2.82 14.08
CA ILE A 42 -8.60 1.99 15.27
C ILE A 42 -9.27 2.60 16.51
N SER A 43 -9.22 3.93 16.66
CA SER A 43 -9.92 4.63 17.76
C SER A 43 -11.44 4.45 17.71
N ASN A 44 -11.98 4.07 16.54
CA ASN A 44 -13.41 3.85 16.31
C ASN A 44 -13.76 2.36 16.11
N GLY A 45 -12.88 1.43 16.52
CA GLY A 45 -13.13 -0.02 16.40
C GLY A 45 -13.06 -0.58 14.98
N GLY A 46 -12.51 0.20 14.05
CA GLY A 46 -12.26 -0.18 12.66
C GLY A 46 -10.93 -0.93 12.45
N LYS A 47 -10.52 -1.02 11.20
CA LYS A 47 -9.32 -1.78 10.75
C LYS A 47 -8.17 -0.84 10.41
N PRO A 48 -6.92 -1.28 10.59
CA PRO A 48 -5.77 -0.48 10.20
C PRO A 48 -5.68 -0.31 8.68
N TRP A 49 -5.05 0.79 8.26
CA TRP A 49 -4.72 1.07 6.87
C TRP A 49 -3.27 0.72 6.57
N LYS A 50 -3.04 0.15 5.39
CA LYS A 50 -1.72 -0.27 4.89
C LYS A 50 -1.49 0.26 3.49
N TYR A 51 -0.30 0.79 3.23
CA TYR A 51 0.09 1.23 1.90
C TYR A 51 0.92 0.15 1.19
N VAL A 52 0.65 -0.07 -0.09
CA VAL A 52 1.34 -1.05 -0.93
C VAL A 52 1.66 -0.41 -2.27
N LEU A 53 2.96 -0.33 -2.61
CA LEU A 53 3.44 0.21 -3.88
C LEU A 53 3.98 -0.94 -4.73
N ILE A 54 3.22 -1.34 -5.76
CA ILE A 54 3.50 -2.53 -6.55
C ILE A 54 4.08 -2.13 -7.91
N PRO A 55 5.26 -2.62 -8.30
CA PRO A 55 5.74 -2.45 -9.67
C PRO A 55 4.83 -3.26 -10.63
N HIS A 56 4.41 -2.64 -11.73
CA HIS A 56 3.44 -3.22 -12.66
C HIS A 56 3.84 -4.60 -13.21
N ASN A 57 5.14 -4.90 -13.33
CA ASN A 57 5.64 -6.19 -13.80
C ASN A 57 5.52 -7.32 -12.75
N ALA A 58 5.28 -7.00 -11.48
CA ALA A 58 5.00 -7.99 -10.44
C ALA A 58 3.54 -8.45 -10.45
N VAL A 59 2.63 -7.70 -11.10
CA VAL A 59 1.22 -8.06 -11.21
C VAL A 59 1.03 -9.08 -12.34
N MET A 60 1.21 -10.36 -12.00
CA MET A 60 1.00 -11.48 -12.92
C MET A 60 -0.29 -12.25 -12.59
N VAL A 61 -0.86 -12.95 -13.58
CA VAL A 61 -2.13 -13.70 -13.45
C VAL A 61 -2.06 -14.79 -12.37
N ASN A 62 -0.88 -15.33 -12.10
CA ASN A 62 -0.66 -16.38 -11.10
C ASN A 62 -0.33 -15.83 -9.69
N MET A 63 -0.38 -14.52 -9.47
CA MET A 63 -0.09 -13.91 -8.17
C MET A 63 -1.36 -13.73 -7.34
N SER A 64 -1.28 -14.05 -6.05
CA SER A 64 -2.36 -13.78 -5.10
C SER A 64 -2.24 -12.38 -4.51
N PHE A 65 -3.38 -11.83 -4.08
CA PHE A 65 -3.41 -10.57 -3.35
C PHE A 65 -2.53 -10.59 -2.09
N GLU A 66 -2.59 -11.68 -1.33
CA GLU A 66 -1.78 -11.85 -0.13
C GLU A 66 -0.27 -11.84 -0.46
N HIS A 67 0.14 -12.49 -1.54
CA HIS A 67 1.53 -12.47 -1.98
C HIS A 67 1.98 -11.05 -2.34
N LEU A 68 1.21 -10.35 -3.18
CA LEU A 68 1.54 -8.99 -3.60
C LEU A 68 1.60 -8.02 -2.42
N THR A 69 0.62 -8.07 -1.52
CA THR A 69 0.61 -7.18 -0.35
C THR A 69 1.73 -7.49 0.63
N LYS A 70 2.11 -8.76 0.86
CA LYS A 70 3.27 -9.08 1.70
C LYS A 70 4.60 -8.66 1.09
N SER A 71 4.74 -8.80 -0.23
CA SER A 71 6.00 -8.50 -0.94
C SER A 71 6.24 -7.00 -1.11
N PHE A 72 5.18 -6.19 -1.18
CA PHE A 72 5.26 -4.78 -1.57
C PHE A 72 4.60 -3.82 -0.56
N GLU A 73 4.25 -4.28 0.64
CA GLU A 73 3.81 -3.40 1.73
C GLU A 73 4.93 -2.40 2.04
N HIS A 74 4.65 -1.13 1.76
CA HIS A 74 5.59 -0.05 1.98
C HIS A 74 5.51 0.36 3.46
N LYS A 75 6.66 0.50 4.10
CA LYS A 75 6.78 0.78 5.53
C LYS A 75 7.68 1.99 5.72
N ASN A 76 7.35 2.83 6.70
CA ASN A 76 8.28 3.84 7.23
C ASN A 76 9.49 3.18 7.86
#